data_AF-A0A419X5V4-F1
#
_entry.id   AF-A0A419X5V4-F1
#
_cell.length_a   1.000
_cell.length_b   1.000
_cell.length_c   1.000
_cell.angle_alpha   90.00
_cell.angle_beta   90.00
_cell.angle_gamma   90.00
#
_symmetry.space_group_name_H-M   'P 1'
#
loop_
_entity.id
_entity.type
_entity.pdbx_description
1 polymer ?
#
loop_
_entity_poly.entity_id
_entity_poly.type
_entity_poly.pdbx_seq_one_letter_code
_entity_poly.pdbx_strand_id
1 'polypeptide(L)'
;MSEPTLPLFELDLPAAEPEPEIVLDEARLRESFARFRAARYKTLSYGLGYDSTDILLEYLRDPERYGLEPDLSDLVVVHAVVGSEFDSTYTLVEQVILPRLRERGVRFVEVARRGRSLTDGYEVLSDTRAPYRLHRRGRFTLLDELETGGTVVQAAGGNTCSLKFKAHVLNGFVADAFAGASVSTAIGYNASEAGRALKSEKAQAKAKPGPAAVSLDYPLVRTGRSRDDVMRRVEEVTGRAWERSACFFCTYSLSCGSMPEHLLRLRKEPSAAARAMRLEYVSMALNEHGSLYPNKQPLHALVAADGNAAALGEFEALLNDPAQEWALYRVRRIYTAGRVEACREEHRDDCIELGCRDRALKGTAWRSLTIVATGTRTGCAGRLREEAVQAGAALERERRHGVPIDRLYMRRLPDPMRFGVAEEFLVCAPATAVEKERRNFPTVWRRVADLGLPA
;
A
#
# COMPACT_ATOMS: atom_id res chain seq x y z
N MET A 1 -6.55 47.58 -48.80
CA MET A 1 -7.76 47.81 -47.99
C MET A 1 -7.56 47.03 -46.70
N SER A 2 -7.36 47.76 -45.60
CA SER A 2 -7.12 47.22 -44.26
C SER A 2 -8.43 46.71 -43.67
N GLU A 3 -8.50 45.43 -43.34
CA GLU A 3 -9.56 44.91 -42.48
C GLU A 3 -9.16 45.12 -41.01
N PRO A 4 -10.09 45.60 -40.15
CA PRO A 4 -9.82 45.88 -38.75
C PRO A 4 -9.89 44.60 -37.91
N THR A 5 -8.84 44.36 -37.12
CA THR A 5 -8.83 43.38 -36.04
C THR A 5 -9.78 43.83 -34.93
N LEU A 6 -10.83 43.05 -34.68
CA LEU A 6 -11.64 43.17 -33.47
C LEU A 6 -10.79 42.73 -32.27
N PRO A 7 -10.73 43.51 -31.16
CA PRO A 7 -10.05 43.07 -29.96
C PRO A 7 -10.83 41.91 -29.34
N LEU A 8 -10.14 40.78 -29.16
CA LEU A 8 -10.58 39.73 -28.25
C LEU A 8 -10.77 40.38 -26.87
N PHE A 9 -12.01 40.39 -26.39
CA PHE A 9 -12.29 40.62 -24.98
C PHE A 9 -11.53 39.54 -24.19
N GLU A 10 -10.37 39.88 -23.63
CA GLU A 10 -9.81 39.16 -22.50
C GLU A 10 -10.84 39.27 -21.38
N LEU A 11 -11.58 38.18 -21.16
CA LEU A 11 -12.28 37.96 -19.92
C LEU A 11 -11.18 37.89 -18.85
N ASP A 12 -10.97 39.02 -18.19
CA ASP A 12 -10.14 39.20 -17.02
C ASP A 12 -10.75 38.36 -15.89
N LEU A 13 -10.52 37.05 -15.96
CA LEU A 13 -10.86 36.13 -14.88
C LEU A 13 -9.93 36.50 -13.73
N PRO A 14 -10.47 36.91 -12.57
CA PRO A 14 -9.63 37.27 -11.43
C PRO A 14 -8.68 36.11 -11.16
N ALA A 15 -7.39 36.43 -11.01
CA ALA A 15 -6.39 35.46 -10.59
C ALA A 15 -6.96 34.68 -9.41
N ALA A 16 -7.00 33.35 -9.54
CA ALA A 16 -7.50 32.50 -8.46
C ALA A 16 -6.78 32.91 -7.18
N GLU A 17 -7.55 33.36 -6.19
CA GLU A 17 -6.97 33.74 -4.90
C GLU A 17 -6.10 32.57 -4.42
N PRO A 18 -4.85 32.84 -4.00
CA PRO A 18 -3.96 31.77 -3.57
C PRO A 18 -4.67 30.99 -2.46
N GLU A 19 -4.79 29.67 -2.64
CA GLU A 19 -5.39 28.79 -1.63
C GLU A 19 -4.72 29.11 -0.28
N PRO A 20 -5.48 29.43 0.78
CA PRO A 20 -4.89 29.78 2.05
C PRO A 20 -3.97 28.66 2.52
N GLU A 21 -2.74 29.02 2.87
CA GLU A 21 -1.75 28.05 3.32
C GLU A 21 -2.22 27.42 4.63
N ILE A 22 -2.57 26.14 4.58
CA ILE A 22 -2.90 25.37 5.78
C ILE A 22 -1.60 25.15 6.55
N VAL A 23 -1.53 25.67 7.78
CA VAL A 23 -0.46 25.44 8.76
C VAL A 23 -1.04 24.66 9.93
N LEU A 24 -0.33 23.64 10.40
CA LEU A 24 -0.72 22.86 11.58
C LEU A 24 -0.04 23.44 12.82
N ASP A 25 -0.49 24.62 13.25
CA ASP A 25 -0.01 25.27 14.46
C ASP A 25 -0.87 24.90 15.68
N GLU A 26 -0.52 25.46 16.85
CA GLU A 26 -1.23 25.18 18.09
C GLU A 26 -2.69 25.64 18.03
N ALA A 27 -2.99 26.77 17.38
CA ALA A 27 -4.34 27.30 17.26
C ALA A 27 -5.23 26.35 16.44
N ARG A 28 -4.71 25.86 15.31
CA ARG A 28 -5.39 24.87 14.46
C ARG A 28 -5.60 23.55 15.20
N LEU A 29 -4.62 23.08 15.96
CA LEU A 29 -4.75 21.87 16.78
C LEU A 29 -5.81 22.04 17.88
N ARG A 30 -5.90 23.21 18.52
CA ARG A 30 -6.97 23.53 19.48
C ARG A 30 -8.34 23.56 18.80
N GLU A 31 -8.45 24.16 17.62
CA GLU A 31 -9.69 24.20 16.83
C GLU A 31 -10.16 22.78 16.43
N SER A 32 -9.25 21.97 15.89
CA SER A 32 -9.53 20.56 15.57
C SER A 32 -9.98 19.77 16.79
N PHE A 33 -9.34 19.96 17.95
CA PHE A 33 -9.77 19.32 19.18
C PHE A 33 -11.13 19.83 19.69
N ALA A 34 -11.44 21.12 19.55
CA ALA A 34 -12.75 21.66 19.91
C ALA A 34 -13.87 21.04 19.06
N ARG A 35 -13.64 20.91 17.74
CA ARG A 35 -14.56 20.21 16.82
C ARG A 35 -14.69 18.72 17.17
N PHE A 36 -13.58 18.08 17.57
CA PHE A 36 -13.61 16.70 18.06
C PHE A 36 -14.50 16.54 19.29
N ARG A 37 -14.33 17.39 20.31
CA ARG A 37 -15.14 17.36 21.54
C ARG A 37 -16.62 17.62 21.28
N ALA A 38 -16.93 18.54 20.35
CA ALA A 38 -18.31 18.93 20.04
C ALA A 38 -19.07 17.90 19.17
N ALA A 39 -18.37 16.96 18.53
CA ALA A 39 -19.03 15.96 17.69
C ALA A 39 -19.83 14.95 18.53
N ARG A 40 -21.00 14.57 18.01
CA ARG A 40 -21.89 13.61 18.67
C ARG A 40 -21.25 12.24 18.80
N TYR A 41 -20.55 11.79 17.77
CA TYR A 41 -19.80 10.53 17.78
C TYR A 41 -18.33 10.79 17.57
N LYS A 42 -17.49 10.02 18.25
CA LYS A 42 -16.04 10.07 18.09
C LYS A 42 -15.55 8.70 17.66
N THR A 43 -14.75 8.68 16.61
CA THR A 43 -14.13 7.45 16.14
C THR A 43 -12.64 7.47 16.37
N LEU A 44 -12.07 6.32 16.73
CA LEU A 44 -10.62 6.12 16.76
C LEU A 44 -10.24 5.15 15.65
N SER A 45 -9.40 5.60 14.72
CA SER A 45 -8.76 4.70 13.76
C SER A 45 -7.69 3.86 14.47
N TYR A 46 -8.05 2.64 14.85
CA TYR A 46 -7.19 1.75 15.64
C TYR A 46 -6.28 0.90 14.75
N GLY A 47 -5.00 1.27 14.72
CA GLY A 47 -3.97 0.64 13.90
C GLY A 47 -3.33 -0.59 14.52
N LEU A 48 -3.64 -0.92 15.79
CA LEU A 48 -3.03 -1.96 16.63
C LEU A 48 -1.61 -1.64 17.16
N GLY A 49 -0.97 -0.59 16.64
CA GLY A 49 0.34 -0.11 17.09
C GLY A 49 0.27 0.82 18.31
N TYR A 50 1.43 1.14 18.86
CA TYR A 50 1.58 1.94 20.08
C TYR A 50 0.86 3.30 20.02
N ASP A 51 0.88 4.02 18.88
CA ASP A 51 0.27 5.36 18.77
C ASP A 51 -1.24 5.32 19.04
N SER A 52 -1.95 4.43 18.33
CA SER A 52 -3.40 4.30 18.51
C SER A 52 -3.78 3.62 19.83
N THR A 53 -2.89 2.77 20.37
CA THR A 53 -3.09 2.15 21.70
C THR A 53 -2.97 3.18 22.81
N ASP A 54 -2.00 4.10 22.75
CA ASP A 54 -1.81 5.16 23.73
C ASP A 54 -3.01 6.10 23.84
N ILE A 55 -3.58 6.47 22.69
CA ILE A 55 -4.83 7.26 22.61
C ILE A 55 -5.99 6.48 23.22
N LEU A 56 -6.14 5.20 22.87
CA LEU A 56 -7.23 4.40 23.40
C LEU A 56 -7.14 4.26 24.92
N LEU A 57 -5.94 4.04 25.47
CA LEU A 57 -5.73 3.95 26.91
C LEU A 57 -6.01 5.29 27.62
N GLU A 58 -5.77 6.44 26.98
CA GLU A 58 -6.22 7.74 27.49
C GLU A 58 -7.75 7.84 27.55
N TYR A 59 -8.43 7.50 26.46
CA TYR A 59 -9.89 7.57 26.40
C TYR A 59 -10.55 6.64 27.43
N LEU A 60 -9.99 5.44 27.63
CA LEU A 60 -10.49 4.50 28.62
C LEU A 60 -10.28 4.98 30.06
N ARG A 61 -9.18 5.69 30.33
CA ARG A 61 -8.81 6.19 31.67
C ARG A 61 -9.62 7.42 32.07
N ASP A 62 -9.75 8.38 31.16
CA ASP A 62 -10.30 9.71 31.44
C ASP A 62 -11.11 10.19 30.22
N PRO A 63 -12.31 9.62 29.98
CA PRO A 63 -13.11 9.92 28.80
C PRO A 63 -13.52 11.40 28.71
N GLU A 64 -13.95 11.98 29.82
CA GLU A 64 -14.51 13.34 29.88
C GLU A 64 -13.49 14.41 29.47
N ARG A 65 -12.19 14.19 29.78
CA ARG A 65 -11.09 15.06 29.32
C ARG A 65 -11.04 15.19 27.80
N TYR A 66 -11.49 14.19 27.06
CA TYR A 66 -11.54 14.17 25.60
C TYR A 66 -12.94 14.46 25.04
N GLY A 67 -13.88 14.88 25.90
CA GLY A 67 -15.27 15.18 25.53
C GLY A 67 -16.09 13.93 25.19
N LEU A 68 -15.66 12.75 25.65
CA LEU A 68 -16.41 11.50 25.55
C LEU A 68 -17.37 11.37 26.73
N GLU A 69 -18.44 10.60 26.54
CA GLU A 69 -19.35 10.24 27.63
C GLU A 69 -18.62 9.36 28.65
N PRO A 70 -18.95 9.43 29.97
CA PRO A 70 -18.30 8.62 31.01
C PRO A 70 -18.39 7.11 30.78
N ASP A 71 -19.45 6.66 30.09
CA ASP A 71 -19.69 5.27 29.70
C ASP A 71 -19.14 4.90 28.31
N LEU A 72 -18.50 5.84 27.61
CA LEU A 72 -17.93 5.69 26.27
C LEU A 72 -18.96 5.25 25.22
N SER A 73 -20.25 5.50 25.43
CA SER A 73 -21.31 5.16 24.50
C SER A 73 -21.19 5.88 23.15
N ASP A 74 -20.54 7.04 23.14
CA ASP A 74 -20.25 7.88 21.97
C ASP A 74 -18.89 7.59 21.29
N LEU A 75 -18.07 6.68 21.86
CA LEU A 75 -16.83 6.20 21.27
C LEU A 75 -17.05 4.98 20.37
N VAL A 76 -16.51 5.03 19.16
CA VAL A 76 -16.40 3.86 18.28
C VAL A 76 -14.96 3.65 17.84
N VAL A 77 -14.39 2.50 18.22
CA VAL A 77 -13.03 2.11 17.84
C VAL A 77 -13.11 1.29 16.57
N VAL A 78 -12.49 1.75 15.48
CA VAL A 78 -12.59 1.13 14.16
C VAL A 78 -11.23 0.63 13.70
N HIS A 79 -11.12 -0.66 13.40
CA HIS A 79 -9.91 -1.29 12.89
C HIS A 79 -10.07 -1.72 11.43
N ALA A 80 -9.10 -1.35 10.59
CA ALA A 80 -9.04 -1.81 9.20
C ALA A 80 -8.24 -3.12 9.09
N VAL A 81 -8.92 -4.22 8.82
CA VAL A 81 -8.34 -5.57 8.67
C VAL A 81 -7.68 -5.70 7.29
N VAL A 82 -6.38 -5.40 7.24
CA VAL A 82 -5.58 -5.47 6.00
C VAL A 82 -5.22 -6.91 5.62
N GLY A 83 -5.13 -7.81 6.61
CA GLY A 83 -4.97 -9.24 6.39
C GLY A 83 -3.55 -9.81 6.47
N SER A 84 -2.57 -9.03 6.94
CA SER A 84 -1.14 -9.42 6.88
C SER A 84 -0.31 -8.82 8.01
N GLU A 85 -0.95 -8.49 9.13
CA GLU A 85 -0.24 -8.14 10.35
C GLU A 85 0.46 -9.39 10.91
N PHE A 86 1.45 -9.18 11.76
CA PHE A 86 2.12 -10.24 12.50
C PHE A 86 1.22 -10.82 13.61
N ASP A 87 1.37 -12.12 13.88
CA ASP A 87 0.57 -12.84 14.88
C ASP A 87 0.82 -12.33 16.29
N SER A 88 2.04 -11.84 16.59
CA SER A 88 2.34 -11.23 17.88
C SER A 88 1.53 -9.95 18.13
N THR A 89 1.23 -9.15 17.10
CA THR A 89 0.38 -7.95 17.26
C THR A 89 -1.05 -8.35 17.60
N TYR A 90 -1.60 -9.33 16.89
CA TYR A 90 -2.96 -9.82 17.20
C TYR A 90 -3.05 -10.33 18.63
N THR A 91 -2.12 -11.20 19.02
CA THR A 91 -2.07 -11.79 20.36
C THR A 91 -1.99 -10.72 21.45
N LEU A 92 -1.13 -9.71 21.25
CA LEU A 92 -0.94 -8.64 22.23
C LEU A 92 -2.23 -7.81 22.43
N VAL A 93 -2.92 -7.43 21.34
CA VAL A 93 -4.18 -6.68 21.41
C VAL A 93 -5.30 -7.52 22.00
N GLU A 94 -5.43 -8.79 21.61
CA GLU A 94 -6.44 -9.72 22.12
C GLU A 94 -6.29 -9.95 23.64
N GLN A 95 -5.06 -10.01 24.14
CA GLN A 95 -4.79 -10.25 25.56
C GLN A 95 -4.90 -8.98 26.42
N VAL A 96 -4.55 -7.81 25.88
CA VAL A 96 -4.42 -6.59 26.68
C VAL A 96 -5.57 -5.61 26.42
N ILE A 97 -5.94 -5.37 25.17
CA ILE A 97 -6.84 -4.28 24.80
C ILE A 97 -8.29 -4.73 24.70
N LEU A 98 -8.57 -5.86 24.03
CA LEU A 98 -9.95 -6.33 23.88
C LEU A 98 -10.67 -6.57 25.23
N PRO A 99 -10.02 -7.11 26.28
CA PRO A 99 -10.66 -7.23 27.59
C PRO A 99 -11.08 -5.89 28.18
N ARG A 100 -10.26 -4.84 28.02
CA ARG A 100 -10.56 -3.48 28.50
C ARG A 100 -11.71 -2.85 27.71
N LEU A 101 -11.75 -3.05 26.40
CA LEU A 101 -12.87 -2.60 25.56
C LEU A 101 -14.18 -3.25 25.99
N ARG A 102 -14.15 -4.57 26.21
CA ARG A 102 -15.32 -5.34 26.66
C ARG A 102 -15.80 -4.94 28.05
N GLU A 103 -14.88 -4.79 29.01
CA GLU A 103 -15.20 -4.34 30.37
C GLU A 103 -15.87 -2.96 30.38
N ARG A 104 -15.42 -2.05 29.51
CA ARG A 104 -15.98 -0.71 29.37
C ARG A 104 -17.10 -0.61 28.34
N GLY A 105 -17.53 -1.74 27.75
CA GLY A 105 -18.61 -1.80 26.76
C GLY A 105 -18.39 -0.96 25.51
N VAL A 106 -17.13 -0.68 25.13
CA VAL A 106 -16.80 0.18 23.98
C VAL A 106 -17.15 -0.54 22.68
N ARG A 107 -17.81 0.16 21.75
CA ARG A 107 -18.12 -0.39 20.42
C ARG A 107 -16.83 -0.52 19.62
N PHE A 108 -16.49 -1.74 19.25
CA PHE A 108 -15.33 -2.10 18.44
C PHE A 108 -15.80 -2.67 17.10
N VAL A 109 -15.31 -2.10 16.01
CA VAL A 109 -15.71 -2.45 14.65
C VAL A 109 -14.49 -2.84 13.83
N GLU A 110 -14.57 -3.96 13.15
CA GLU A 110 -13.54 -4.44 12.23
C GLU A 110 -14.08 -4.39 10.80
N VAL A 111 -13.40 -3.63 9.94
CA VAL A 111 -13.78 -3.47 8.54
C VAL A 111 -12.69 -3.93 7.61
N ALA A 112 -13.07 -4.53 6.50
CA ALA A 112 -12.14 -5.01 5.48
C ALA A 112 -12.58 -4.58 4.08
N ARG A 113 -11.66 -4.74 3.14
CA ARG A 113 -11.97 -4.49 1.73
C ARG A 113 -12.75 -5.68 1.17
N ARG A 114 -13.88 -5.41 0.53
CA ARG A 114 -14.78 -6.47 0.05
C ARG A 114 -14.30 -7.15 -1.23
N GLY A 115 -13.52 -6.43 -2.05
CA GLY A 115 -13.08 -6.92 -3.36
C GLY A 115 -11.92 -6.16 -3.98
N ARG A 116 -11.58 -6.54 -5.21
CA ARG A 116 -10.42 -6.02 -5.95
C ARG A 116 -10.64 -4.61 -6.48
N SER A 117 -11.87 -4.22 -6.79
CA SER A 117 -12.20 -2.84 -7.15
C SER A 117 -12.41 -2.00 -5.89
N LEU A 118 -12.18 -0.69 -5.96
CA LEU A 118 -12.64 0.22 -4.88
C LEU A 118 -14.16 0.40 -4.90
N THR A 119 -14.79 0.17 -6.05
CA THR A 119 -16.26 0.22 -6.18
C THR A 119 -16.95 -0.97 -5.50
N ASP A 120 -16.21 -2.03 -5.18
CA ASP A 120 -16.73 -3.16 -4.40
C ASP A 120 -17.00 -2.76 -2.94
N GLY A 121 -16.44 -1.61 -2.50
CA GLY A 121 -16.64 -1.04 -1.18
C GLY A 121 -15.91 -1.82 -0.07
N TYR A 122 -16.50 -1.78 1.11
CA TYR A 122 -15.99 -2.43 2.32
C TYR A 122 -17.00 -3.46 2.84
N GLU A 123 -16.56 -4.28 3.78
CA GLU A 123 -17.40 -5.18 4.55
C GLU A 123 -17.12 -4.98 6.04
N VAL A 124 -18.15 -5.18 6.87
CA VAL A 124 -18.02 -5.22 8.33
C VAL A 124 -17.83 -6.69 8.73
N LEU A 125 -16.68 -7.01 9.30
CA LEU A 125 -16.36 -8.36 9.78
C LEU A 125 -16.91 -8.60 11.19
N SER A 126 -16.88 -7.55 12.02
CA SER A 126 -17.38 -7.57 13.39
C SER A 126 -17.81 -6.16 13.79
N ASP A 127 -18.90 -6.05 14.53
CA ASP A 127 -19.38 -4.83 15.18
C ASP A 127 -19.99 -5.24 16.53
N THR A 128 -19.24 -5.02 17.60
CA THR A 128 -19.59 -5.56 18.92
C THR A 128 -19.10 -4.66 20.05
N ARG A 129 -19.77 -4.73 21.20
CA ARG A 129 -19.31 -4.15 22.47
C ARG A 129 -18.61 -5.18 23.37
N ALA A 130 -18.55 -6.43 22.94
CA ALA A 130 -17.87 -7.52 23.63
C ALA A 130 -16.85 -8.22 22.71
N PRO A 131 -15.79 -7.52 22.26
CA PRO A 131 -14.79 -8.14 21.40
C PRO A 131 -13.95 -9.17 22.17
N TYR A 132 -13.61 -10.27 21.50
CA TYR A 132 -12.80 -11.37 22.08
C TYR A 132 -11.60 -11.75 21.22
N ARG A 133 -11.74 -11.69 19.89
CA ARG A 133 -10.71 -12.07 18.93
C ARG A 133 -10.73 -11.11 17.76
N LEU A 134 -9.57 -10.82 17.21
CA LEU A 134 -9.45 -10.02 16.00
C LEU A 134 -9.63 -10.89 14.76
N HIS A 135 -10.28 -10.33 13.76
CA HIS A 135 -10.29 -10.91 12.43
C HIS A 135 -8.91 -10.72 11.79
N ARG A 136 -8.26 -11.85 11.48
CA ARG A 136 -6.95 -11.83 10.82
C ARG A 136 -7.04 -11.50 9.33
N ARG A 137 -8.23 -11.59 8.73
CA ARG A 137 -8.45 -11.48 7.28
C ARG A 137 -9.93 -11.23 6.97
N GLY A 138 -10.20 -10.37 5.98
CA GLY A 138 -11.49 -10.27 5.30
C GLY A 138 -11.52 -11.02 3.98
N ARG A 139 -12.51 -10.75 3.14
CA ARG A 139 -12.70 -11.38 1.83
C ARG A 139 -11.56 -11.07 0.86
N PHE A 140 -11.03 -9.84 0.89
CA PHE A 140 -9.91 -9.43 0.03
C PHE A 140 -8.85 -8.65 0.81
N THR A 141 -7.65 -9.21 0.88
CA THR A 141 -6.52 -8.65 1.64
C THR A 141 -5.52 -7.92 0.75
N LEU A 142 -4.64 -7.15 1.38
CA LEU A 142 -3.52 -6.54 0.67
C LEU A 142 -2.61 -7.61 0.06
N LEU A 143 -2.36 -8.71 0.76
CA LEU A 143 -1.55 -9.79 0.21
C LEU A 143 -2.18 -10.39 -1.05
N ASP A 144 -3.50 -10.58 -1.10
CA ASP A 144 -4.18 -11.09 -2.32
C ASP A 144 -3.98 -10.15 -3.50
N GLU A 145 -4.09 -8.84 -3.28
CA GLU A 145 -3.84 -7.85 -4.32
C GLU A 145 -2.41 -7.92 -4.84
N LEU A 146 -1.44 -8.10 -3.95
CA LEU A 146 -0.03 -8.15 -4.29
C LEU A 146 0.35 -9.46 -4.99
N GLU A 147 -0.15 -10.59 -4.49
CA GLU A 147 0.06 -11.93 -5.05
C GLU A 147 -0.57 -12.06 -6.45
N THR A 148 -1.86 -11.73 -6.59
CA THR A 148 -2.54 -11.71 -7.91
C THR A 148 -1.94 -10.67 -8.84
N GLY A 149 -1.49 -9.56 -8.26
CA GLY A 149 -0.79 -8.48 -8.94
C GLY A 149 0.61 -8.84 -9.39
N GLY A 150 1.23 -9.90 -8.86
CA GLY A 150 2.63 -10.24 -9.10
C GLY A 150 3.56 -9.05 -8.78
N THR A 151 3.26 -8.36 -7.67
CA THR A 151 3.89 -7.08 -7.30
C THR A 151 4.10 -7.01 -5.80
N VAL A 152 4.97 -6.11 -5.35
CA VAL A 152 5.15 -5.75 -3.95
C VAL A 152 4.65 -4.34 -3.67
N VAL A 153 4.51 -4.01 -2.38
CA VAL A 153 4.37 -2.60 -1.97
C VAL A 153 5.63 -1.84 -2.32
N GLN A 154 5.49 -0.64 -2.88
CA GLN A 154 6.60 0.24 -3.22
C GLN A 154 6.50 1.52 -2.41
N ALA A 155 7.63 1.94 -1.80
CA ALA A 155 7.70 3.23 -1.12
C ALA A 155 7.48 4.40 -2.09
N ALA A 156 8.00 4.27 -3.32
CA ALA A 156 7.74 5.19 -4.42
C ALA A 156 6.29 5.01 -4.92
N GLY A 157 5.45 6.03 -4.70
CA GLY A 157 4.04 6.00 -5.13
C GLY A 157 3.03 6.46 -4.07
N GLY A 158 3.45 6.74 -2.84
CA GLY A 158 2.66 7.51 -1.87
C GLY A 158 1.64 6.72 -1.03
N ASN A 159 2.08 5.71 -0.28
CA ASN A 159 1.27 4.97 0.70
C ASN A 159 -0.04 4.37 0.12
N THR A 160 -0.05 3.99 -1.16
CA THR A 160 -1.27 3.53 -1.87
C THR A 160 -1.95 2.34 -1.18
N CYS A 161 -1.17 1.42 -0.61
CA CYS A 161 -1.71 0.31 0.18
C CYS A 161 -2.55 0.80 1.37
N SER A 162 -2.06 1.80 2.11
CA SER A 162 -2.78 2.40 3.23
C SER A 162 -4.03 3.16 2.77
N LEU A 163 -3.96 3.85 1.63
CA LEU A 163 -5.13 4.54 1.08
C LEU A 163 -6.25 3.55 0.70
N LYS A 164 -5.88 2.46 0.01
CA LYS A 164 -6.85 1.48 -0.51
C LYS A 164 -7.40 0.53 0.54
N PHE A 165 -6.58 0.09 1.50
CA PHE A 165 -6.95 -0.93 2.48
C PHE A 165 -7.21 -0.39 3.89
N LYS A 166 -6.92 0.89 4.16
CA LYS A 166 -7.26 1.53 5.43
C LYS A 166 -8.20 2.72 5.22
N ALA A 167 -7.72 3.78 4.57
CA ALA A 167 -8.49 5.02 4.45
C ALA A 167 -9.84 4.79 3.74
N HIS A 168 -9.85 4.08 2.61
CA HIS A 168 -11.08 3.79 1.86
C HIS A 168 -12.14 3.06 2.69
N VAL A 169 -11.75 2.00 3.41
CA VAL A 169 -12.70 1.17 4.18
C VAL A 169 -13.15 1.86 5.46
N LEU A 170 -12.26 2.57 6.15
CA LEU A 170 -12.60 3.35 7.34
C LEU A 170 -13.54 4.49 7.00
N ASN A 171 -13.24 5.26 5.95
CA ASN A 171 -14.06 6.38 5.54
C ASN A 171 -15.42 5.92 5.01
N GLY A 172 -15.46 4.81 4.25
CA GLY A 172 -16.72 4.21 3.81
C GLY A 172 -17.61 3.82 4.99
N PHE A 173 -17.04 3.11 5.98
CA PHE A 173 -17.78 2.76 7.19
C PHE A 173 -18.30 3.97 7.96
N VAL A 174 -17.45 4.97 8.19
CA VAL A 174 -17.85 6.17 8.94
C VAL A 174 -18.95 6.93 8.20
N ALA A 175 -18.88 7.04 6.87
CA ALA A 175 -19.91 7.71 6.09
C ALA A 175 -21.27 7.01 6.19
N ASP A 176 -21.29 5.67 6.11
CA ASP A 176 -22.54 4.89 6.13
C ASP A 176 -23.12 4.77 7.55
N ALA A 177 -22.27 4.49 8.55
CA ALA A 177 -22.71 4.23 9.92
C ALA A 177 -23.18 5.49 10.68
N PHE A 178 -22.73 6.67 10.25
CA PHE A 178 -23.02 7.95 10.90
C PHE A 178 -23.61 8.98 9.93
N ALA A 179 -24.31 8.51 8.88
CA ALA A 179 -24.99 9.39 7.94
C ALA A 179 -25.92 10.38 8.66
N GLY A 180 -25.74 11.69 8.40
CA GLY A 180 -26.53 12.75 9.02
C GLY A 180 -26.17 13.09 10.47
N ALA A 181 -25.15 12.45 11.06
CA ALA A 181 -24.62 12.80 12.38
C ALA A 181 -23.30 13.56 12.29
N SER A 182 -22.99 14.36 13.31
CA SER A 182 -21.65 14.93 13.47
C SER A 182 -20.70 13.85 14.02
N VAL A 183 -19.60 13.63 13.32
CA VAL A 183 -18.60 12.62 13.69
C VAL A 183 -17.20 13.23 13.60
N SER A 184 -16.32 12.86 14.54
CA SER A 184 -14.91 13.25 14.49
C SER A 184 -14.00 12.05 14.64
N THR A 185 -12.90 12.02 13.91
CA THR A 185 -11.97 10.90 13.89
C THR A 185 -10.61 11.27 14.47
N ALA A 186 -10.20 10.55 15.51
CA ALA A 186 -8.85 10.62 16.05
C ALA A 186 -7.89 9.73 15.23
N ILE A 187 -6.73 10.29 14.89
CA ILE A 187 -5.66 9.61 14.15
C ILE A 187 -4.37 9.60 14.98
N GLY A 188 -3.76 8.42 15.12
CA GLY A 188 -2.51 8.21 15.87
C GLY A 188 -1.25 8.61 15.09
N TYR A 189 -1.09 9.90 14.78
CA TYR A 189 0.20 10.46 14.38
C TYR A 189 0.87 11.06 15.61
N ASN A 190 2.09 10.62 15.96
CA ASN A 190 2.88 11.24 17.03
C ASN A 190 3.46 12.60 16.60
N ALA A 191 4.03 13.35 17.54
CA ALA A 191 4.55 14.70 17.30
C ALA A 191 5.64 14.75 16.21
N SER A 192 6.41 13.67 16.04
CA SER A 192 7.42 13.56 14.97
C SER A 192 6.82 13.33 13.58
N GLU A 193 5.50 13.11 13.49
CA GLU A 193 4.75 12.86 12.26
C GLU A 193 3.78 14.00 11.89
N ALA A 194 3.98 15.22 12.41
CA ALA A 194 3.12 16.38 12.14
C ALA A 194 2.90 16.67 10.64
N GLY A 195 3.90 16.40 9.78
CA GLY A 195 3.74 16.51 8.33
C GLY A 195 2.66 15.60 7.73
N ARG A 196 2.40 14.43 8.36
CA ARG A 196 1.31 13.52 7.95
C ARG A 196 -0.07 14.05 8.38
N ALA A 197 -0.14 14.67 9.56
CA ALA A 197 -1.34 15.36 10.01
C ALA A 197 -1.68 16.52 9.07
N LEU A 198 -0.67 17.35 8.72
CA LEU A 198 -0.85 18.43 7.75
C LEU A 198 -1.34 17.94 6.38
N LYS A 199 -0.79 16.83 5.87
CA LYS A 199 -1.27 16.23 4.62
C LYS A 199 -2.73 15.77 4.71
N SER A 200 -3.16 15.31 5.88
CA SER A 200 -4.53 14.87 6.12
C SER A 200 -5.49 16.05 6.18
N GLU A 201 -5.11 17.16 6.86
CA GLU A 201 -5.86 18.43 6.83
C GLU A 201 -6.00 18.97 5.40
N LYS A 202 -4.90 19.01 4.63
CA LYS A 202 -4.94 19.45 3.22
C LYS A 202 -5.85 18.58 2.37
N ALA A 203 -5.86 17.27 2.59
CA ALA A 203 -6.75 16.36 1.89
C ALA A 203 -8.22 16.58 2.29
N GLN A 204 -8.50 16.81 3.57
CA GLN A 204 -9.84 17.09 4.08
C GLN A 204 -10.39 18.42 3.55
N ALA A 205 -9.58 19.47 3.50
CA ALA A 205 -9.99 20.77 2.95
C ALA A 205 -10.35 20.70 1.45
N LYS A 206 -9.74 19.78 0.70
CA LYS A 206 -10.01 19.55 -0.73
C LYS A 206 -11.16 18.57 -0.97
N ALA A 207 -11.62 17.87 0.06
CA ALA A 207 -12.72 16.93 -0.08
C ALA A 207 -14.02 17.68 -0.34
N LYS A 208 -14.84 17.19 -1.29
CA LYS A 208 -16.19 17.72 -1.48
C LYS A 208 -16.99 17.51 -0.18
N PRO A 209 -17.85 18.47 0.22
CA PRO A 209 -18.73 18.28 1.36
C PRO A 209 -19.52 16.99 1.21
N GLY A 210 -19.28 16.03 2.09
CA GLY A 210 -20.03 14.77 2.18
C GLY A 210 -21.20 14.90 3.17
N PRO A 211 -22.14 13.94 3.19
CA PRO A 211 -23.30 13.94 4.08
C PRO A 211 -22.96 13.81 5.58
N ALA A 212 -21.72 13.47 5.94
CA ALA A 212 -21.20 13.55 7.31
C ALA A 212 -20.05 14.56 7.35
N ALA A 213 -20.19 15.59 8.18
CA ALA A 213 -19.08 16.49 8.49
C ALA A 213 -18.11 15.74 9.41
N VAL A 214 -17.15 15.03 8.83
CA VAL A 214 -16.08 14.38 9.57
C VAL A 214 -15.02 15.42 9.88
N SER A 215 -14.69 15.66 11.15
CA SER A 215 -13.51 16.44 11.55
C SER A 215 -12.38 15.53 12.04
N LEU A 216 -11.12 16.00 12.02
CA LEU A 216 -9.96 15.20 12.45
C LEU A 216 -9.37 15.74 13.76
N ASP A 217 -8.94 14.85 14.66
CA ASP A 217 -8.05 15.18 15.78
C ASP A 217 -6.75 14.39 15.70
N TYR A 218 -5.67 14.98 16.19
CA TYR A 218 -4.34 14.39 16.26
C TYR A 218 -3.81 14.46 17.71
N PRO A 219 -4.33 13.61 18.62
CA PRO A 219 -4.08 13.76 20.04
C PRO A 219 -2.59 13.83 20.40
N LEU A 220 -1.78 12.97 19.80
CA LEU A 220 -0.36 12.86 20.15
C LEU A 220 0.48 14.02 19.62
N VAL A 221 0.16 14.56 18.43
CA VAL A 221 0.74 15.82 17.93
C VAL A 221 0.38 16.96 18.88
N ARG A 222 -0.91 17.09 19.22
CA ARG A 222 -1.42 18.14 20.11
C ARG A 222 -0.79 18.11 21.49
N THR A 223 -0.51 16.93 22.03
CA THR A 223 0.16 16.78 23.34
C THR A 223 1.68 16.76 23.25
N GLY A 224 2.26 16.97 22.06
CA GLY A 224 3.72 16.96 21.86
C GLY A 224 4.38 15.61 22.16
N ARG A 225 3.63 14.50 22.14
CA ARG A 225 4.15 13.17 22.49
C ARG A 225 4.97 12.61 21.34
N SER A 226 6.26 12.38 21.60
CA SER A 226 7.14 11.69 20.67
C SER A 226 6.85 10.18 20.64
N ARG A 227 7.48 9.46 19.71
CA ARG A 227 7.41 8.00 19.67
C ARG A 227 7.85 7.35 20.97
N ASP A 228 8.95 7.82 21.56
CA ASP A 228 9.53 7.23 22.76
C ASP A 228 8.62 7.45 23.97
N ASP A 229 7.97 8.62 24.05
CA ASP A 229 6.99 8.91 25.10
C ASP A 229 5.79 7.97 25.03
N VAL A 230 5.29 7.73 23.81
CA VAL A 230 4.17 6.84 23.54
C VAL A 230 4.51 5.39 23.87
N MET A 231 5.67 4.91 23.42
CA MET A 231 6.12 3.54 23.70
C MET A 231 6.28 3.29 25.21
N ARG A 232 6.98 4.20 25.90
CA ARG A 232 7.18 4.13 27.35
C ARG A 232 5.85 4.10 28.11
N ARG A 233 4.93 5.00 27.77
CA ARG A 233 3.63 5.09 28.44
C ARG A 233 2.76 3.85 28.20
N VAL A 234 2.71 3.34 26.97
CA VAL A 234 1.96 2.10 26.69
C VAL A 234 2.54 0.95 27.51
N GLU A 235 3.85 0.83 27.61
CA GLU A 235 4.49 -0.19 28.43
C GLU A 235 4.20 -0.03 29.92
N GLU A 236 4.29 1.19 30.46
CA GLU A 236 3.95 1.49 31.86
C GLU A 236 2.50 1.12 32.22
N VAL A 237 1.55 1.43 31.33
CA VAL A 237 0.12 1.19 31.58
C VAL A 237 -0.27 -0.28 31.36
N THR A 238 0.39 -0.97 30.43
CA THR A 238 0.02 -2.35 30.05
C THR A 238 0.90 -3.42 30.68
N GLY A 239 2.08 -3.05 31.18
CA GLY A 239 3.13 -3.97 31.61
C GLY A 239 3.77 -4.76 30.46
N ARG A 240 3.61 -4.31 29.21
CA ARG A 240 4.08 -5.01 28.00
C ARG A 240 4.75 -4.04 27.03
N ALA A 241 5.94 -4.40 26.55
CA ALA A 241 6.54 -3.73 25.41
C ALA A 241 5.62 -3.83 24.18
N TRP A 242 5.40 -2.70 23.50
CA TRP A 242 4.48 -2.61 22.37
C TRP A 242 5.22 -2.33 21.07
N GLU A 243 5.03 -3.19 20.08
CA GLU A 243 5.69 -3.05 18.78
C GLU A 243 4.87 -2.17 17.82
N ARG A 244 5.54 -1.64 16.79
CA ARG A 244 4.85 -0.98 15.68
C ARG A 244 4.00 -1.99 14.93
N SER A 245 2.74 -1.65 14.66
CA SER A 245 1.89 -2.42 13.76
C SER A 245 2.28 -2.16 12.30
N ALA A 246 2.56 -3.21 11.54
CA ALA A 246 2.81 -3.16 10.12
C ALA A 246 2.64 -4.55 9.49
N CYS A 247 2.31 -4.59 8.21
CA CYS A 247 2.35 -5.85 7.48
C CYS A 247 3.77 -6.44 7.48
N PHE A 248 3.89 -7.77 7.51
CA PHE A 248 5.19 -8.45 7.51
C PHE A 248 6.01 -8.25 6.22
N PHE A 249 5.42 -7.67 5.17
CA PHE A 249 6.08 -7.25 3.93
C PHE A 249 6.10 -5.71 3.75
N CYS A 250 6.02 -4.93 4.83
CA CYS A 250 5.96 -3.47 4.72
C CYS A 250 7.29 -2.87 4.26
N THR A 251 7.33 -2.27 3.07
CA THR A 251 8.51 -1.55 2.52
C THR A 251 9.00 -0.40 3.43
N TYR A 252 8.12 0.18 4.24
CA TYR A 252 8.46 1.27 5.17
C TYR A 252 9.27 0.80 6.38
N SER A 253 9.48 -0.50 6.59
CA SER A 253 10.43 -1.00 7.59
C SER A 253 11.83 -0.43 7.33
N LEU A 254 12.26 -0.34 6.06
CA LEU A 254 13.51 0.30 5.67
C LEU A 254 13.41 1.83 5.70
N SER A 255 12.41 2.41 5.02
CA SER A 255 12.32 3.86 4.83
C SER A 255 12.04 4.66 6.11
N CYS A 256 11.51 4.01 7.15
CA CYS A 256 11.31 4.64 8.46
C CYS A 256 12.41 4.30 9.47
N GLY A 257 13.52 3.68 9.04
CA GLY A 257 14.64 3.32 9.91
C GLY A 257 14.36 2.20 10.90
N SER A 258 13.26 1.45 10.72
CA SER A 258 12.82 0.38 11.63
C SER A 258 13.21 -1.03 11.15
N MET A 259 14.30 -1.13 10.38
CA MET A 259 14.72 -2.40 9.79
C MET A 259 15.25 -3.38 10.85
N PRO A 260 16.09 -2.97 11.82
CA PRO A 260 16.55 -3.87 12.88
C PRO A 260 15.40 -4.51 13.65
N GLU A 261 14.41 -3.73 14.07
CA GLU A 261 13.23 -4.22 14.79
C GLU A 261 12.38 -5.14 13.91
N HIS A 262 12.26 -4.82 12.62
CA HIS A 262 11.56 -5.66 11.66
C HIS A 262 12.24 -7.02 11.50
N LEU A 263 13.56 -7.07 11.34
CA LEU A 263 14.31 -8.32 11.25
C LEU A 263 14.20 -9.16 12.53
N LEU A 264 14.29 -8.54 13.70
CA LEU A 264 14.04 -9.21 14.99
C LEU A 264 12.66 -9.86 15.03
N ARG A 265 11.64 -9.18 14.49
CA ARG A 265 10.28 -9.73 14.43
C ARG A 265 10.16 -10.88 13.43
N LEU A 266 10.82 -10.78 12.29
CA LEU A 266 10.92 -11.87 11.31
C LEU A 266 11.67 -13.09 11.87
N ARG A 267 12.56 -12.94 12.84
CA ARG A 267 13.15 -14.08 13.60
C ARG A 267 12.12 -14.77 14.49
N LYS A 268 11.25 -13.99 15.15
CA LYS A 268 10.19 -14.53 16.01
C LYS A 268 9.08 -15.22 15.21
N GLU A 269 8.83 -14.77 13.99
CA GLU A 269 7.76 -15.25 13.11
C GLU A 269 8.32 -15.67 11.73
N PRO A 270 9.07 -16.79 11.65
CA PRO A 270 9.74 -17.23 10.41
C PRO A 270 8.77 -17.48 9.25
N SER A 271 7.54 -17.92 9.51
CA SER A 271 6.51 -18.11 8.48
C SER A 271 6.07 -16.81 7.81
N ALA A 272 6.01 -15.71 8.56
CA ALA A 272 5.74 -14.38 8.01
C ALA A 272 6.89 -13.93 7.11
N ALA A 273 8.13 -14.19 7.53
CA ALA A 273 9.32 -13.90 6.73
C ALA A 273 9.37 -14.70 5.43
N ALA A 274 9.10 -16.01 5.50
CA ALA A 274 9.01 -16.88 4.33
C ALA A 274 7.97 -16.39 3.31
N ARG A 275 6.80 -15.98 3.79
CA ARG A 275 5.73 -15.44 2.93
C ARG A 275 6.11 -14.10 2.31
N ALA A 276 6.77 -13.19 3.04
CA ALA A 276 7.28 -11.95 2.46
C ALA A 276 8.35 -12.20 1.39
N MET A 277 9.29 -13.12 1.65
CA MET A 277 10.32 -13.50 0.69
C MET A 277 9.72 -14.12 -0.58
N ARG A 278 8.71 -14.99 -0.46
CA ARG A 278 7.97 -15.51 -1.63
C ARG A 278 7.26 -14.42 -2.40
N LEU A 279 6.59 -13.49 -1.72
CA LEU A 279 5.91 -12.38 -2.39
C LEU A 279 6.90 -11.56 -3.23
N GLU A 280 8.05 -11.21 -2.66
CA GLU A 280 9.11 -10.51 -3.38
C GLU A 280 9.73 -11.37 -4.48
N TYR A 281 9.94 -12.67 -4.26
CA TYR A 281 10.46 -13.61 -5.27
C TYR A 281 9.59 -13.62 -6.52
N VAL A 282 8.27 -13.74 -6.38
CA VAL A 282 7.33 -13.70 -7.52
C VAL A 282 7.36 -12.33 -8.20
N SER A 283 7.30 -11.25 -7.43
CA SER A 283 7.38 -9.88 -7.98
C SER A 283 8.66 -9.66 -8.79
N MET A 284 9.79 -10.14 -8.26
CA MET A 284 11.08 -10.02 -8.93
C MET A 284 11.23 -10.95 -10.12
N ALA A 285 10.64 -12.16 -10.08
CA ALA A 285 10.57 -13.03 -11.25
C ALA A 285 9.89 -12.34 -12.44
N LEU A 286 8.76 -11.67 -12.17
CA LEU A 286 7.97 -10.95 -13.17
C LEU A 286 8.51 -9.55 -13.52
N ASN A 287 9.38 -9.00 -12.69
CA ASN A 287 10.05 -7.72 -12.90
C ASN A 287 11.35 -7.66 -12.07
N GLU A 288 12.52 -7.73 -12.69
CA GLU A 288 13.81 -7.73 -11.98
C GLU A 288 14.09 -6.50 -11.08
N HIS A 289 13.30 -5.44 -11.21
CA HIS A 289 13.33 -4.24 -10.36
C HIS A 289 12.17 -4.18 -9.35
N GLY A 290 11.36 -5.23 -9.25
CA GLY A 290 10.20 -5.35 -8.38
C GLY A 290 10.53 -5.75 -6.94
N SER A 291 11.62 -5.23 -6.37
CA SER A 291 12.00 -5.47 -4.96
C SER A 291 11.13 -4.63 -4.01
N LEU A 292 10.95 -5.14 -2.78
CA LEU A 292 10.33 -4.43 -1.67
C LEU A 292 11.09 -3.15 -1.34
N TYR A 293 12.41 -3.13 -1.50
CA TYR A 293 13.26 -2.07 -1.01
C TYR A 293 13.95 -1.30 -2.14
N PRO A 294 14.04 0.05 -2.05
CA PRO A 294 14.60 0.90 -3.12
C PRO A 294 16.10 0.69 -3.36
N ASN A 295 16.83 0.15 -2.38
CA ASN A 295 18.26 -0.19 -2.52
C ASN A 295 18.51 -1.43 -3.39
N LYS A 296 17.45 -2.04 -3.95
CA LYS A 296 17.48 -3.25 -4.79
C LYS A 296 18.06 -4.49 -4.09
N GLN A 297 18.22 -4.45 -2.76
CA GLN A 297 18.54 -5.62 -1.97
C GLN A 297 17.24 -6.34 -1.61
N PRO A 298 17.04 -7.58 -2.05
CA PRO A 298 15.85 -8.32 -1.67
C PRO A 298 15.86 -8.64 -0.17
N LEU A 299 14.68 -8.81 0.40
CA LEU A 299 14.47 -9.24 1.77
C LEU A 299 15.25 -10.52 2.08
N HIS A 300 15.33 -11.46 1.12
CA HIS A 300 16.16 -12.65 1.27
C HIS A 300 17.61 -12.34 1.65
N ALA A 301 18.24 -11.38 0.97
CA ALA A 301 19.62 -11.00 1.27
C ALA A 301 19.76 -10.40 2.67
N LEU A 302 18.77 -9.62 3.11
CA LEU A 302 18.73 -9.04 4.46
C LEU A 302 18.55 -10.13 5.53
N VAL A 303 17.61 -11.07 5.33
CA VAL A 303 17.35 -12.20 6.23
C VAL A 303 18.56 -13.15 6.31
N ALA A 304 19.26 -13.36 5.19
CA ALA A 304 20.50 -14.13 5.16
C ALA A 304 21.65 -13.45 5.90
N ALA A 305 21.85 -12.14 5.71
CA ALA A 305 22.84 -11.37 6.45
C ALA A 305 22.52 -11.32 7.96
N ASP A 306 21.25 -11.37 8.32
CA ASP A 306 20.76 -11.45 9.70
C ASP A 306 21.00 -12.83 10.37
N GLY A 307 21.33 -13.86 9.58
CA GLY A 307 21.56 -15.22 10.07
C GLY A 307 20.28 -15.96 10.48
N ASN A 308 19.12 -15.54 9.97
CA ASN A 308 17.82 -16.12 10.33
C ASN A 308 17.54 -17.41 9.53
N ALA A 309 18.23 -18.49 9.91
CA ALA A 309 18.15 -19.79 9.23
C ALA A 309 16.73 -20.39 9.24
N ALA A 310 15.93 -20.13 10.27
CA ALA A 310 14.55 -20.62 10.34
C ALA A 310 13.68 -20.03 9.24
N ALA A 311 13.73 -18.70 9.04
CA ALA A 311 12.99 -18.04 7.96
C ALA A 311 13.45 -18.49 6.57
N LEU A 312 14.76 -18.69 6.37
CA LEU A 312 15.30 -19.19 5.10
C LEU A 312 14.84 -20.62 4.82
N GLY A 313 14.88 -21.49 5.82
CA GLY A 313 14.40 -22.87 5.71
C GLY A 313 12.91 -22.94 5.39
N GLU A 314 12.08 -22.12 6.04
CA GLU A 314 10.65 -22.03 5.72
C GLU A 314 10.39 -21.46 4.32
N PHE A 315 11.18 -20.49 3.86
CA PHE A 315 11.08 -19.99 2.49
C PHE A 315 11.40 -21.06 1.45
N GLU A 316 12.49 -21.81 1.65
CA GLU A 316 12.85 -22.92 0.77
C GLU A 316 11.80 -24.04 0.80
N ALA A 317 11.31 -24.40 1.99
CA ALA A 317 10.24 -25.38 2.15
C ALA A 317 8.98 -24.95 1.40
N LEU A 318 8.60 -23.67 1.50
CA LEU A 318 7.42 -23.13 0.82
C LEU A 318 7.58 -23.19 -0.71
N LEU A 319 8.75 -22.85 -1.26
CA LEU A 319 9.01 -22.96 -2.70
C LEU A 319 9.07 -24.41 -3.21
N ASN A 320 9.38 -25.37 -2.33
CA ASN A 320 9.49 -26.78 -2.65
C ASN A 320 8.27 -27.61 -2.22
N ASP A 321 7.25 -26.98 -1.64
CA ASP A 321 6.01 -27.63 -1.24
C ASP A 321 5.37 -28.29 -2.47
N PRO A 322 5.10 -29.61 -2.46
CA PRO A 322 4.41 -30.29 -3.57
C PRO A 322 3.04 -29.69 -3.91
N ALA A 323 2.37 -29.04 -2.96
CA ALA A 323 1.10 -28.34 -3.17
C ALA A 323 1.26 -26.94 -3.76
N GLN A 324 2.49 -26.37 -3.77
CA GLN A 324 2.75 -25.10 -4.42
C GLN A 324 2.75 -25.30 -5.94
N GLU A 325 1.67 -24.86 -6.59
CA GLU A 325 1.62 -24.79 -8.05
C GLU A 325 2.59 -23.72 -8.57
N TRP A 326 3.27 -24.03 -9.66
CA TRP A 326 4.15 -23.13 -10.41
C TRP A 326 3.55 -22.83 -11.76
N ALA A 327 3.91 -21.68 -12.32
CA ALA A 327 3.53 -21.28 -13.65
C ALA A 327 4.76 -20.85 -14.46
N LEU A 328 4.75 -21.22 -15.74
CA LEU A 328 5.58 -20.62 -16.77
C LEU A 328 4.83 -19.38 -17.27
N TYR A 329 5.32 -18.20 -16.92
CA TYR A 329 4.76 -16.94 -17.34
C TYR A 329 5.44 -16.43 -18.59
N ARG A 330 4.66 -15.84 -19.50
CA ARG A 330 5.16 -14.96 -20.54
C ARG A 330 4.89 -13.52 -20.14
N VAL A 331 5.97 -12.77 -19.97
CA VAL A 331 5.95 -11.37 -19.55
C VAL A 331 6.27 -10.52 -20.76
N ARG A 332 5.39 -9.57 -21.07
CA ARG A 332 5.59 -8.56 -22.12
C ARG A 332 5.42 -7.17 -21.54
N ARG A 333 6.41 -6.30 -21.76
CA ARG A 333 6.41 -4.91 -21.26
C ARG A 333 6.66 -3.93 -22.39
N ILE A 334 6.02 -2.78 -22.32
CA ILE A 334 6.26 -1.67 -23.24
C ILE A 334 6.53 -0.42 -22.41
N TYR A 335 7.64 0.23 -22.72
CA TYR A 335 8.04 1.48 -22.12
C TYR A 335 7.94 2.55 -23.19
N THR A 336 6.79 3.21 -23.33
CA THR A 336 6.58 4.18 -24.41
C THR A 336 7.37 5.46 -24.17
N ALA A 337 7.70 6.17 -25.25
CA ALA A 337 8.30 7.50 -25.19
C ALA A 337 7.29 8.53 -24.65
N GLY A 338 7.79 9.49 -23.87
CA GLY A 338 7.01 10.57 -23.29
C GLY A 338 6.68 11.64 -24.31
N ARG A 339 5.58 12.38 -24.09
CA ARG A 339 5.27 13.59 -24.89
C ARG A 339 6.25 14.70 -24.53
N VAL A 340 6.79 15.35 -25.56
CA VAL A 340 7.47 16.65 -25.40
C VAL A 340 6.46 17.73 -24.99
N GLU A 341 6.95 18.84 -24.45
CA GLU A 341 6.13 19.92 -23.92
C GLU A 341 5.26 20.59 -25.01
N ALA A 342 5.86 20.98 -26.14
CA ALA A 342 5.13 21.56 -27.28
C ALA A 342 3.94 20.69 -27.74
N CYS A 343 4.12 19.37 -27.74
CA CYS A 343 3.03 18.45 -28.07
C CYS A 343 1.85 18.56 -27.10
N ARG A 344 2.10 18.77 -25.79
CA ARG A 344 1.03 18.91 -24.79
C ARG A 344 0.24 20.20 -24.93
N GLU A 345 0.89 21.24 -25.43
CA GLU A 345 0.28 22.56 -25.66
C GLU A 345 -0.52 22.58 -26.96
N GLU A 346 0.03 22.00 -28.03
CA GLU A 346 -0.52 22.09 -29.37
C GLU A 346 -1.51 20.96 -29.70
N HIS A 347 -1.37 19.80 -29.04
CA HIS A 347 -2.13 18.59 -29.38
C HIS A 347 -2.91 17.99 -28.20
N ARG A 348 -3.98 17.27 -28.54
CA ARG A 348 -4.81 16.50 -27.59
C ARG A 348 -4.03 15.31 -27.00
N ASP A 349 -4.54 14.76 -25.91
CA ASP A 349 -3.90 13.67 -25.16
C ASP A 349 -3.67 12.37 -25.95
N ASP A 350 -4.42 12.18 -27.03
CA ASP A 350 -4.33 11.06 -27.96
C ASP A 350 -3.39 11.31 -29.16
N CYS A 351 -2.58 12.38 -29.13
CA CYS A 351 -1.65 12.71 -30.21
C CYS A 351 -0.68 11.56 -30.55
N ILE A 352 -0.63 11.22 -31.84
CA ILE A 352 0.21 10.15 -32.41
C ILE A 352 1.27 10.65 -33.40
N GLU A 353 1.44 11.97 -33.53
CA GLU A 353 2.33 12.57 -34.54
C GLU A 353 3.80 12.22 -34.32
N LEU A 354 4.53 12.11 -35.44
CA LEU A 354 5.98 11.90 -35.44
C LEU A 354 6.69 13.18 -34.96
N GLY A 355 7.65 13.05 -34.05
CA GLY A 355 8.33 14.20 -33.42
C GLY A 355 7.71 14.68 -32.10
N CYS A 356 6.45 14.31 -31.83
CA CYS A 356 5.76 14.63 -30.58
C CYS A 356 6.19 13.76 -29.38
N ARG A 357 7.14 12.84 -29.58
CA ARG A 357 7.58 11.86 -28.59
C ARG A 357 9.10 11.88 -28.46
N ASP A 358 9.59 11.96 -27.23
CA ASP A 358 11.01 11.88 -26.91
C ASP A 358 11.32 10.57 -26.19
N ARG A 359 12.31 9.83 -26.72
CA ARG A 359 12.79 8.57 -26.16
C ARG A 359 13.61 8.76 -24.87
N ALA A 360 13.99 9.99 -24.51
CA ALA A 360 14.56 10.33 -23.21
C ALA A 360 13.47 10.50 -22.13
N LEU A 361 12.23 10.78 -22.53
CA LEU A 361 11.11 11.00 -21.60
C LEU A 361 10.32 9.72 -21.38
N LYS A 362 9.95 9.47 -20.12
CA LYS A 362 9.13 8.31 -19.75
C LYS A 362 7.67 8.54 -20.15
N GLY A 363 7.15 7.68 -21.01
CA GLY A 363 5.73 7.58 -21.31
C GLY A 363 4.99 6.58 -20.42
N THR A 364 3.79 6.22 -20.85
CA THR A 364 2.96 5.22 -20.16
C THR A 364 3.58 3.84 -20.27
N ALA A 365 3.79 3.17 -19.13
CA ALA A 365 4.19 1.77 -19.13
C ALA A 365 2.98 0.85 -19.39
N TRP A 366 3.16 -0.14 -20.26
CA TRP A 366 2.19 -1.19 -20.55
C TRP A 366 2.75 -2.55 -20.16
N ARG A 367 1.86 -3.46 -19.75
CA ARG A 367 2.24 -4.83 -19.38
C ARG A 367 1.17 -5.82 -19.83
N SER A 368 1.64 -6.99 -20.24
CA SER A 368 0.86 -8.19 -20.48
C SER A 368 1.55 -9.34 -19.75
N LEU A 369 0.75 -10.10 -19.01
CA LEU A 369 1.17 -11.30 -18.32
C LEU A 369 0.21 -12.41 -18.71
N THR A 370 0.74 -13.48 -19.28
CA THR A 370 -0.04 -14.68 -19.64
C THR A 370 0.61 -15.91 -19.00
N ILE A 371 -0.20 -16.91 -18.66
CA ILE A 371 0.24 -18.19 -18.13
C ILE A 371 0.35 -19.16 -19.31
N VAL A 372 1.57 -19.57 -19.65
CA VAL A 372 1.85 -20.51 -20.75
C VAL A 372 1.54 -21.94 -20.32
N ALA A 373 1.91 -22.28 -19.09
CA ALA A 373 1.65 -23.59 -18.48
C ALA A 373 1.66 -23.46 -16.96
N THR A 374 0.97 -24.37 -16.28
CA THR A 374 1.09 -24.59 -14.84
C THR A 374 1.53 -26.02 -14.52
N GLY A 375 1.98 -26.25 -13.31
CA GLY A 375 2.37 -27.57 -12.82
C GLY A 375 3.36 -27.50 -11.66
N THR A 376 4.21 -28.52 -11.54
CA THR A 376 5.26 -28.52 -10.52
C THR A 376 6.39 -27.56 -10.89
N ARG A 377 7.18 -27.17 -9.89
CA ARG A 377 8.40 -26.37 -10.08
C ARG A 377 9.33 -26.96 -11.15
N THR A 378 9.64 -28.24 -11.03
CA THR A 378 10.52 -28.95 -11.96
C THR A 378 9.90 -29.05 -13.35
N GLY A 379 8.58 -29.28 -13.45
CA GLY A 379 7.88 -29.33 -14.72
C GLY A 379 7.92 -28.00 -15.48
N CYS A 380 7.62 -26.89 -14.79
CA CYS A 380 7.70 -25.56 -15.40
C CYS A 380 9.15 -25.21 -15.79
N ALA A 381 10.12 -25.50 -14.93
CA ALA A 381 11.54 -25.28 -15.23
C ALA A 381 12.04 -26.13 -16.41
N GLY A 382 11.53 -27.37 -16.56
CA GLY A 382 11.78 -28.23 -17.72
C GLY A 382 11.28 -27.59 -19.01
N ARG A 383 10.01 -27.16 -19.02
CA ARG A 383 9.41 -26.44 -20.17
C ARG A 383 10.18 -25.18 -20.53
N LEU A 384 10.59 -24.37 -19.55
CA LEU A 384 11.40 -23.16 -19.82
C LEU A 384 12.73 -23.50 -20.51
N ARG A 385 13.38 -24.62 -20.15
CA ARG A 385 14.61 -25.08 -20.83
C ARG A 385 14.32 -25.59 -22.24
N GLU A 386 13.22 -26.29 -22.45
CA GLU A 386 12.79 -26.72 -23.79
C GLU A 386 12.56 -25.53 -24.72
N GLU A 387 11.85 -24.50 -24.23
CA GLU A 387 11.65 -23.22 -24.95
C GLU A 387 12.99 -22.54 -25.28
N ALA A 388 13.95 -22.57 -24.35
CA ALA A 388 15.28 -21.99 -24.57
C ALA A 388 16.06 -22.74 -25.66
N VAL A 389 16.00 -24.07 -25.68
CA VAL A 389 16.60 -24.92 -26.72
C VAL A 389 15.94 -24.64 -28.07
N GLN A 390 14.60 -24.58 -28.13
CA GLN A 390 13.87 -24.28 -29.36
C GLN A 390 14.18 -22.89 -29.92
N ALA A 391 14.34 -21.89 -29.05
CA ALA A 391 14.71 -20.53 -29.42
C ALA A 391 16.20 -20.36 -29.77
N GLY A 392 17.05 -21.38 -29.51
CA GLY A 392 18.50 -21.27 -29.65
C GLY A 392 19.12 -20.21 -28.74
N ALA A 393 18.53 -19.96 -27.58
CA ALA A 393 18.90 -18.88 -26.66
C ALA A 393 19.27 -19.42 -25.26
N ALA A 394 20.15 -18.71 -24.56
CA ALA A 394 20.56 -19.07 -23.21
C ALA A 394 19.56 -18.56 -22.16
N LEU A 395 19.43 -19.31 -21.07
CA LEU A 395 18.73 -18.84 -19.87
C LEU A 395 19.63 -17.89 -19.08
N GLU A 396 19.08 -16.75 -18.71
CA GLU A 396 19.71 -15.83 -17.77
C GLU A 396 19.31 -16.15 -16.34
N ARG A 397 20.31 -16.28 -15.47
CA ARG A 397 20.13 -16.73 -14.09
C ARG A 397 20.43 -15.62 -13.09
N GLU A 398 19.42 -15.25 -12.31
CA GLU A 398 19.52 -14.33 -11.17
C GLU A 398 19.61 -15.12 -9.85
N ARG A 399 20.46 -14.69 -8.91
CA ARG A 399 20.76 -15.43 -7.65
C ARG A 399 20.56 -14.64 -6.36
N ARG A 400 20.15 -13.37 -6.43
CA ARG A 400 19.96 -12.50 -5.25
C ARG A 400 18.95 -13.03 -4.22
N HIS A 401 18.13 -14.04 -4.56
CA HIS A 401 17.09 -14.61 -3.70
C HIS A 401 17.47 -15.94 -3.02
N GLY A 402 18.74 -16.36 -3.07
CA GLY A 402 19.20 -17.68 -2.60
C GLY A 402 18.80 -18.80 -3.55
N VAL A 403 17.52 -18.83 -3.89
CA VAL A 403 16.94 -19.65 -4.95
C VAL A 403 17.03 -18.92 -6.30
N PRO A 404 17.63 -19.54 -7.34
CA PRO A 404 17.75 -18.87 -8.63
C PRO A 404 16.42 -18.59 -9.32
N ILE A 405 16.38 -17.50 -10.11
CA ILE A 405 15.33 -17.20 -11.08
C ILE A 405 15.96 -17.26 -12.46
N ASP A 406 15.48 -18.19 -13.29
CA ASP A 406 15.90 -18.34 -14.69
C ASP A 406 14.89 -17.62 -15.60
N ARG A 407 15.39 -16.82 -16.55
CA ARG A 407 14.58 -16.14 -17.57
C ARG A 407 15.09 -16.46 -18.97
N LEU A 408 14.16 -16.68 -19.89
CA LEU A 408 14.44 -16.75 -21.31
C LEU A 408 14.00 -15.42 -21.94
N TYR A 409 14.94 -14.54 -22.28
CA TYR A 409 14.62 -13.30 -22.97
C TYR A 409 14.47 -13.55 -24.48
N MET A 410 13.28 -13.29 -25.00
CA MET A 410 13.04 -13.21 -26.46
C MET A 410 13.34 -11.80 -26.97
N ARG A 411 13.14 -10.79 -26.12
CA ARG A 411 13.48 -9.39 -26.39
C ARG A 411 13.91 -8.73 -25.10
N ARG A 412 15.19 -8.34 -25.02
CA ARG A 412 15.74 -7.62 -23.87
C ARG A 412 15.68 -6.11 -24.08
N LEU A 413 15.49 -5.36 -22.99
CA LEU A 413 15.64 -3.91 -23.03
C LEU A 413 17.10 -3.53 -23.35
N PRO A 414 17.33 -2.45 -24.12
CA PRO A 414 18.67 -1.91 -24.31
C PRO A 414 19.19 -1.25 -23.03
N ASP A 415 20.50 -1.28 -22.83
CA ASP A 415 21.21 -0.57 -21.77
C ASP A 415 22.22 0.42 -22.41
N PRO A 416 22.12 1.74 -22.16
CA PRO A 416 21.16 2.43 -21.29
C PRO A 416 19.73 2.40 -21.85
N MET A 417 18.75 2.34 -20.94
CA MET A 417 17.34 2.33 -21.30
C MET A 417 16.95 3.61 -22.05
N ARG A 418 16.42 3.45 -23.27
CA ARG A 418 15.70 4.48 -24.01
C ARG A 418 14.23 4.08 -24.13
N PHE A 419 13.32 5.02 -23.97
CA PHE A 419 11.89 4.78 -24.12
C PHE A 419 11.50 4.58 -25.61
N GLY A 420 10.29 4.07 -25.85
CA GLY A 420 9.87 3.57 -27.17
C GLY A 420 10.37 2.16 -27.46
N VAL A 421 10.48 1.33 -26.42
CA VAL A 421 10.99 -0.04 -26.51
C VAL A 421 10.03 -1.02 -25.85
N ALA A 422 10.15 -2.28 -26.26
CA ALA A 422 9.41 -3.40 -25.69
C ALA A 422 10.38 -4.46 -25.17
N GLU A 423 9.90 -5.27 -24.25
CA GLU A 423 10.61 -6.39 -23.67
C GLU A 423 9.69 -7.61 -23.60
N GLU A 424 10.27 -8.78 -23.77
CA GLU A 424 9.60 -10.05 -23.73
C GLU A 424 10.50 -11.13 -23.14
N PHE A 425 9.99 -11.83 -22.13
CA PHE A 425 10.68 -12.98 -21.55
C PHE A 425 9.72 -14.03 -21.00
N LEU A 426 10.20 -15.28 -20.94
CA LEU A 426 9.57 -16.35 -20.17
C LEU A 426 10.26 -16.51 -18.82
N VAL A 427 9.49 -16.82 -17.78
CA VAL A 427 10.01 -17.06 -16.43
C VAL A 427 9.13 -18.04 -15.67
N CYS A 428 9.75 -18.87 -14.82
CA CYS A 428 9.02 -19.72 -13.89
C CYS A 428 8.94 -19.08 -12.50
N ALA A 429 7.75 -19.09 -11.89
CA ALA A 429 7.53 -18.65 -10.51
C ALA A 429 6.29 -19.36 -9.93
N PRO A 430 6.08 -19.31 -8.59
CA PRO A 430 4.80 -19.71 -7.99
C PRO A 430 3.58 -19.13 -8.74
N ALA A 431 2.53 -19.94 -8.92
CA ALA A 431 1.34 -19.65 -9.73
C ALA A 431 0.34 -18.70 -9.03
N THR A 432 0.82 -17.62 -8.41
CA THR A 432 -0.04 -16.69 -7.66
C THR A 432 -0.53 -15.50 -8.49
N ALA A 433 0.25 -15.11 -9.50
CA ALA A 433 -0.07 -13.95 -10.33
C ALA A 433 -1.08 -14.34 -11.41
N VAL A 434 -2.15 -13.56 -11.54
CA VAL A 434 -3.17 -13.82 -12.55
C VAL A 434 -2.82 -13.14 -13.87
N GLU A 435 -3.33 -13.71 -14.96
CA GLU A 435 -3.26 -13.10 -16.28
C GLU A 435 -3.84 -11.69 -16.26
N LYS A 436 -3.16 -10.77 -16.94
CA LYS A 436 -3.60 -9.38 -17.03
C LYS A 436 -2.99 -8.69 -18.21
N GLU A 437 -3.81 -7.92 -18.89
CA GLU A 437 -3.42 -7.08 -20.01
C GLU A 437 -4.38 -5.88 -20.06
N ARG A 438 -3.91 -4.74 -20.55
CA ARG A 438 -4.81 -3.61 -20.84
C ARG A 438 -5.46 -3.83 -22.19
N ARG A 439 -6.72 -3.40 -22.36
CA ARG A 439 -7.48 -3.53 -23.61
C ARG A 439 -6.70 -3.15 -24.88
N ASN A 440 -5.91 -2.07 -24.84
CA ASN A 440 -5.17 -1.57 -26.01
C ASN A 440 -3.72 -2.11 -26.11
N PHE A 441 -3.30 -3.03 -25.24
CA PHE A 441 -1.94 -3.57 -25.25
C PHE A 441 -1.57 -4.19 -26.61
N PRO A 442 -2.40 -5.00 -27.29
CA PRO A 442 -2.01 -5.60 -28.57
C PRO A 442 -1.69 -4.55 -29.64
N THR A 443 -2.47 -3.46 -29.69
CA THR A 443 -2.24 -2.34 -30.61
C THR A 443 -0.93 -1.63 -30.32
N VAL A 444 -0.65 -1.33 -29.05
CA VAL A 444 0.60 -0.67 -28.63
C VAL A 444 1.80 -1.59 -28.84
N TRP A 445 1.65 -2.89 -28.58
CA TRP A 445 2.66 -3.91 -28.82
C TRP A 445 3.06 -3.96 -30.29
N ARG A 446 2.07 -4.09 -31.19
CA ARG A 446 2.34 -4.11 -32.63
C ARG A 446 3.09 -2.87 -33.08
N ARG A 447 2.71 -1.69 -32.58
CA ARG A 447 3.36 -0.42 -32.93
C ARG A 447 4.82 -0.37 -32.46
N VAL A 448 5.09 -0.73 -31.22
CA VAL A 448 6.43 -0.58 -30.62
C VAL A 448 7.34 -1.77 -30.88
N ALA A 449 6.85 -2.98 -30.62
CA ALA A 449 7.65 -4.20 -30.69
C ALA A 449 7.80 -4.72 -32.13
N ASP A 450 6.71 -4.73 -32.90
CA ASP A 450 6.70 -5.34 -34.23
C ASP A 450 7.09 -4.34 -35.33
N LEU A 451 6.64 -3.09 -35.22
CA LEU A 451 6.92 -2.04 -36.22
C LEU A 451 8.06 -1.09 -35.83
N GLY A 452 8.56 -1.13 -34.59
CA GLY A 452 9.63 -0.24 -34.11
C GLY A 452 9.25 1.24 -34.02
N LEU A 453 7.95 1.57 -34.10
CA LEU A 453 7.44 2.93 -34.12
C LEU A 453 7.29 3.49 -32.69
N PRO A 454 7.39 4.82 -32.50
CA PRO A 454 7.03 5.45 -31.23
C PRO A 454 5.55 5.18 -30.94
N ALA A 455 5.27 4.68 -29.73
CA ALA A 455 3.94 4.31 -29.26
C ALA A 455 2.97 5.50 -29.17
#